data_AF-A0A286TW06-F1
#
_entry.id   AF-A0A286TW06-F1
#
_cell.length_a   1.000
_cell.length_b   1.000
_cell.length_c   1.000
_cell.angle_alpha   90.00
_cell.angle_beta   90.00
_cell.angle_gamma   90.00
#
_symmetry.space_group_name_H-M   'P 1'
#
loop_
_entity.id
_entity.type
_entity.pdbx_description
1 polymer ?
#
loop_
_entity_poly.entity_id
_entity_poly.type
_entity_poly.pdbx_seq_one_letter_code
_entity_poly.pdbx_strand_id
1 'polypeptide(L)'
;MEKDNVSHQKKLGQILVEDGQINDSDIEKALCLQEKNQEYQLLGVILLKMNLITKAELSAALNKQIEKSGNDEKSGVDVSDDEGVKIIVEKYKETEYFNDLHELMAIVTHKVRNPLAGISAAAEVLKERTGNDSANEKFFEMIFKEVDRLENLVKDLFKAFSKK
;
A
#
# COMPACT_ATOMS: atom_id res chain seq x y z
N MET A 1 1.22 29.74 -15.93
CA MET A 1 2.03 28.83 -15.09
C MET A 1 1.04 28.06 -14.23
N GLU A 2 0.45 27.02 -14.81
CA GLU A 2 -0.44 26.10 -14.10
C GLU A 2 0.45 25.13 -13.31
N LYS A 3 0.46 25.32 -11.99
CA LYS A 3 0.66 24.21 -11.06
C LYS A 3 -0.71 23.55 -10.89
N ASP A 4 -0.70 22.27 -10.50
CA ASP A 4 -1.86 21.47 -10.07
C ASP A 4 -2.46 20.55 -11.14
N ASN A 5 -1.94 19.31 -11.18
CA ASN A 5 -2.76 18.12 -11.00
C ASN A 5 -1.88 16.87 -10.97
N VAL A 6 -1.16 16.71 -9.85
CA VAL A 6 -0.79 15.36 -9.42
C VAL A 6 -1.94 14.94 -8.51
N SER A 7 -2.75 13.97 -8.95
CA SER A 7 -3.80 13.33 -8.15
C SER A 7 -3.13 12.71 -6.93
N HIS A 8 -2.98 13.50 -5.86
CA HIS A 8 -2.42 13.02 -4.61
C HIS A 8 -3.54 12.25 -3.93
N GLN A 9 -3.48 10.92 -4.04
CA GLN A 9 -4.23 10.00 -3.20
C GLN A 9 -4.21 10.54 -1.76
N LYS A 10 -5.36 11.01 -1.26
CA LYS A 10 -5.42 11.63 0.08
C LYS A 10 -4.93 10.61 1.10
N LYS A 11 -3.92 10.98 1.88
CA LYS A 11 -3.36 10.10 2.91
C LYS A 11 -4.35 9.97 4.06
N LEU A 12 -4.35 8.82 4.74
CA LEU A 12 -5.21 8.55 5.90
C LEU A 12 -5.22 9.71 6.92
N GLY A 13 -4.04 10.23 7.26
CA GLY A 13 -3.92 11.36 8.18
C GLY A 13 -4.63 12.63 7.68
N GLN A 14 -4.53 12.95 6.38
CA GLN A 14 -5.22 14.12 5.81
C GLN A 14 -6.73 13.99 5.89
N ILE A 15 -7.26 12.77 5.68
CA ILE A 15 -8.70 12.50 5.76
C ILE A 15 -9.19 12.66 7.21
N LEU A 16 -8.42 12.17 8.19
CA LEU A 16 -8.77 12.28 9.61
C LEU A 16 -8.75 13.75 10.10
N VAL A 17 -7.87 14.58 9.56
CA VAL A 17 -7.85 16.03 9.84
C VAL A 17 -9.00 16.76 9.16
N GLU A 18 -9.27 16.46 7.88
CA GLU A 18 -10.40 17.03 7.14
C GLU A 18 -11.75 16.73 7.79
N ASP A 19 -11.89 15.53 8.35
CA ASP A 19 -13.10 15.09 9.06
C ASP A 19 -13.19 15.64 10.50
N GLY A 20 -12.19 16.43 10.95
CA GLY A 20 -12.17 17.08 12.26
C GLY A 20 -11.92 16.13 13.43
N GLN A 21 -11.41 14.92 13.17
CA GLN A 21 -11.25 13.88 14.18
C GLN A 21 -9.93 14.02 14.95
N ILE A 22 -8.90 14.53 14.27
CA ILE A 22 -7.59 14.85 14.85
C ILE A 22 -7.05 16.15 14.26
N ASN A 23 -6.05 16.75 14.89
CA ASN A 23 -5.34 17.91 14.36
C ASN A 23 -3.95 17.52 13.83
N ASP A 24 -3.30 18.43 13.11
CA ASP A 24 -1.96 18.20 12.54
C ASP A 24 -0.90 17.89 13.61
N SER A 25 -1.01 18.49 14.80
CA SER A 25 -0.07 18.23 15.91
C SER A 25 -0.15 16.78 16.39
N ASP A 26 -1.34 16.18 16.38
CA ASP A 26 -1.55 14.80 16.78
C ASP A 26 -1.02 13.82 15.72
N ILE A 27 -1.09 14.18 14.44
CA ILE A 27 -0.42 13.44 13.35
C ILE A 27 1.10 13.50 13.50
N GLU A 28 1.66 14.68 13.75
CA GLU A 28 3.11 14.84 13.93
C GLU A 28 3.63 13.98 15.09
N LYS A 29 2.90 13.93 16.22
CA LYS A 29 3.22 13.04 17.34
C LYS A 29 3.17 11.58 16.94
N ALA A 30 2.12 11.16 16.21
CA ALA A 30 1.97 9.78 15.76
C ALA A 30 3.06 9.37 14.75
N LEU A 31 3.46 10.27 13.85
CA LEU A 31 4.57 10.07 12.92
C LEU A 31 5.92 10.00 13.64
N CYS A 32 6.15 10.86 14.63
CA CYS A 32 7.36 10.80 15.45
C CYS A 32 7.48 9.46 16.21
N LEU A 33 6.35 8.91 16.68
CA LEU A 33 6.30 7.58 17.29
C LEU A 33 6.49 6.45 16.28
N GLN A 34 5.99 6.62 15.05
CA GLN A 34 6.18 5.67 13.96
C GLN A 34 7.66 5.56 13.56
N GLU A 35 8.35 6.70 13.45
CA GLU A 35 9.75 6.78 13.06
C GLU A 35 10.71 6.19 14.11
N LYS A 36 10.35 6.31 15.40
CA LYS A 36 11.17 5.83 16.53
C LYS A 36 11.03 4.34 16.83
N ASN A 37 10.06 3.63 16.24
CA ASN A 37 9.78 2.22 16.55
C ASN A 37 10.21 1.29 15.40
N GLN A 38 11.04 0.28 15.70
CA GLN A 38 11.55 -0.68 14.73
C GLN A 38 10.50 -1.69 14.20
N GLU A 39 9.33 -1.80 14.82
CA GLU A 39 8.30 -2.78 14.43
C GLU A 39 7.29 -2.30 13.37
N TYR A 40 7.58 -1.24 12.61
CA TYR A 40 6.70 -0.75 11.53
C TYR A 40 5.22 -0.65 11.95
N GLN A 41 4.92 0.12 13.00
CA GLN A 41 3.53 0.32 13.41
C GLN A 41 2.80 1.22 12.40
N LEU A 42 1.66 0.76 11.88
CA LEU A 42 0.81 1.53 10.98
C LEU A 42 0.26 2.77 11.69
N LEU A 43 0.21 3.92 11.00
CA LEU A 43 -0.24 5.20 11.58
C LEU A 43 -1.62 5.09 12.25
N GLY A 44 -2.59 4.43 11.61
CA GLY A 44 -3.93 4.21 12.19
C GLY A 44 -3.91 3.40 13.49
N VAL A 45 -2.99 2.44 13.63
CA VAL A 45 -2.82 1.65 14.86
C VAL A 45 -2.21 2.50 15.97
N ILE A 46 -1.26 3.37 15.63
CA ILE A 46 -0.67 4.31 16.59
C ILE A 46 -1.74 5.28 17.09
N LEU A 47 -2.54 5.86 16.20
CA LEU A 47 -3.63 6.77 16.55
C LEU A 47 -4.69 6.10 17.45
N LEU A 48 -5.04 4.83 17.18
CA LEU A 48 -5.90 4.04 18.07
C LEU A 48 -5.28 3.83 19.45
N LYS A 49 -3.99 3.44 19.52
CA LYS A 49 -3.28 3.22 20.79
C LYS A 49 -3.14 4.49 21.62
N MET A 50 -3.00 5.64 20.95
CA MET A 50 -2.97 6.95 21.57
C MET A 50 -4.38 7.43 22.01
N ASN A 51 -5.43 6.65 21.75
CA ASN A 51 -6.84 7.02 21.95
C ASN A 51 -7.22 8.34 21.24
N LEU A 52 -6.55 8.66 20.13
CA LEU A 52 -6.82 9.86 19.33
C LEU A 52 -7.97 9.66 18.35
N ILE A 53 -8.20 8.41 17.94
CA ILE A 53 -9.31 8.01 17.08
C ILE A 53 -9.94 6.73 17.62
N THR A 54 -11.19 6.47 17.26
CA THR A 54 -11.88 5.21 17.51
C THR A 54 -11.77 4.26 16.30
N LYS A 55 -12.16 2.99 16.50
CA LYS A 55 -12.22 2.01 15.40
C LYS A 55 -13.21 2.43 14.31
N ALA A 56 -14.34 3.04 14.68
CA ALA A 56 -15.35 3.54 13.75
C ALA A 56 -14.81 4.71 12.90
N GLU A 57 -14.10 5.62 13.54
CA GLU A 57 -13.43 6.76 12.91
C GLU A 57 -12.34 6.34 11.93
N LEU A 58 -11.46 5.41 12.36
CA LEU A 58 -10.48 4.81 11.48
C LEU A 58 -11.13 4.12 10.28
N SER A 59 -12.23 3.38 10.51
CA SER A 59 -12.94 2.70 9.43
C SER A 59 -13.55 3.65 8.41
N ALA A 60 -14.13 4.77 8.87
CA ALA A 60 -14.73 5.78 8.00
C ALA A 60 -13.67 6.48 7.15
N ALA A 61 -12.53 6.83 7.76
CA ALA A 61 -11.42 7.47 7.06
C ALA A 61 -10.78 6.55 6.02
N LEU A 62 -10.60 5.26 6.35
CA LEU A 62 -10.08 4.26 5.41
C LEU A 62 -11.05 4.03 4.23
N ASN A 63 -12.35 3.96 4.49
CA ASN A 63 -13.36 3.84 3.43
C ASN A 63 -13.33 5.05 2.47
N LYS A 64 -13.24 6.27 3.01
CA LYS A 64 -13.08 7.49 2.20
C LYS A 64 -11.77 7.49 1.41
N GLN A 65 -10.70 6.95 1.98
CA GLN A 65 -9.42 6.80 1.30
C GLN A 65 -9.57 5.90 0.06
N ILE A 66 -10.33 4.81 0.17
CA ILE A 66 -10.61 3.87 -0.93
C ILE A 66 -11.50 4.50 -1.98
N GLU A 67 -12.61 5.14 -1.59
CA GLU A 67 -13.55 5.76 -2.55
C GLU A 67 -12.84 6.81 -3.42
N LYS A 68 -11.91 7.58 -2.83
CA LYS A 68 -11.08 8.53 -3.57
C LYS A 68 -9.95 7.89 -4.37
N SER A 69 -9.58 6.64 -4.07
CA SER A 69 -8.57 5.86 -4.82
C SER A 69 -9.20 5.03 -5.96
N GLY A 70 -10.49 4.72 -5.88
CA GLY A 70 -11.19 3.84 -6.83
C GLY A 70 -11.69 4.52 -8.12
N ASN A 71 -11.62 5.85 -8.22
CA ASN A 71 -12.01 6.57 -9.43
C ASN A 71 -10.89 6.69 -10.47
N ASP A 72 -9.68 6.23 -10.16
CA ASP A 72 -8.60 6.10 -11.13
C ASP A 72 -8.49 4.62 -11.53
N GLU A 73 -9.07 4.25 -12.67
CA GLU A 73 -8.83 2.96 -13.36
C GLU A 73 -7.36 2.75 -13.78
N LYS A 74 -6.42 3.54 -13.21
CA LYS A 74 -4.98 3.49 -13.42
C LYS A 74 -4.22 3.54 -12.08
N SER A 75 -4.55 2.67 -11.14
CA SER A 75 -3.71 2.44 -9.95
C SER A 75 -2.77 1.25 -10.16
N GLY A 76 -2.03 1.29 -11.26
CA GLY A 76 -0.70 0.69 -11.29
C GLY A 76 0.25 1.82 -10.97
N VAL A 77 0.79 1.87 -9.75
CA VAL A 77 2.06 2.57 -9.56
C VAL A 77 3.05 1.71 -10.33
N ASP A 78 3.23 1.99 -11.62
CA ASP A 78 4.14 1.21 -12.46
C ASP A 78 5.53 1.42 -11.87
N VAL A 79 6.07 0.38 -11.24
CA VAL A 79 7.43 0.41 -10.69
C VAL A 79 8.45 0.65 -11.80
N SER A 80 8.07 0.44 -13.08
CA SER A 80 8.88 0.82 -14.24
C SER A 80 9.09 2.34 -14.38
N ASP A 81 8.21 3.17 -13.80
CA ASP A 81 8.31 4.63 -13.80
C ASP A 81 9.07 5.16 -12.57
N ASP A 82 9.52 4.27 -11.66
CA ASP A 82 10.45 4.66 -10.61
C ASP A 82 11.83 4.94 -11.24
N GLU A 83 12.19 6.22 -11.28
CA GLU A 83 13.44 6.71 -11.86
C GLU A 83 14.67 6.01 -11.23
N GLY A 84 14.60 5.65 -9.95
CA GLY A 84 15.67 4.94 -9.25
C GLY A 84 15.83 3.50 -9.75
N VAL A 85 14.73 2.76 -9.86
CA VAL A 85 14.71 1.39 -10.42
C VAL A 85 15.24 1.41 -11.86
N LYS A 86 14.79 2.37 -12.66
CA LYS A 86 15.21 2.50 -14.07
C LYS A 86 16.70 2.77 -14.21
N ILE A 87 17.27 3.67 -13.40
CA ILE A 87 18.72 3.95 -13.39
C ILE A 87 19.52 2.68 -13.06
N ILE A 88 19.07 1.88 -12.08
CA ILE A 88 19.75 0.65 -11.69
C ILE A 88 19.69 -0.37 -12.83
N VAL A 89 18.51 -0.59 -13.42
CA VAL A 89 18.33 -1.51 -14.54
C VAL A 89 19.25 -1.12 -15.69
N GLU A 90 19.21 0.14 -16.13
CA GLU A 90 20.00 0.62 -17.27
C GLU A 90 21.51 0.50 -17.02
N LYS A 91 21.96 0.81 -15.79
CA LYS A 91 23.37 0.75 -15.41
C LYS A 91 23.96 -0.66 -15.53
N TYR A 92 23.20 -1.69 -15.17
CA TYR A 92 23.70 -3.06 -15.14
C TYR A 92 23.24 -3.90 -16.33
N LYS A 93 22.32 -3.40 -17.17
CA LYS A 93 21.68 -4.15 -18.26
C LYS A 93 22.63 -4.91 -19.18
N GLU A 94 23.75 -4.28 -19.53
CA GLU A 94 24.77 -4.82 -20.45
C GLU A 94 25.87 -5.63 -19.72
N THR A 95 25.69 -5.94 -18.44
CA THR A 95 26.67 -6.65 -17.62
C THR A 95 26.24 -8.09 -17.32
N GLU A 96 27.20 -8.97 -17.06
CA GLU A 96 26.92 -10.36 -16.63
C GLU A 96 26.14 -10.42 -15.31
N TYR A 97 26.30 -9.43 -14.43
CA TYR A 97 25.57 -9.28 -13.18
C TYR A 97 24.05 -9.12 -13.37
N PHE A 98 23.59 -8.70 -14.55
CA PHE A 98 22.16 -8.56 -14.81
C PHE A 98 21.42 -9.90 -14.78
N ASN A 99 22.08 -10.99 -15.20
CA ASN A 99 21.47 -12.32 -15.18
C ASN A 99 21.28 -12.81 -13.73
N ASP A 100 22.27 -12.62 -12.88
CA ASP A 100 22.18 -12.96 -11.45
C ASP A 100 21.07 -12.14 -10.76
N LEU A 101 20.95 -10.86 -11.13
CA LEU A 101 19.90 -9.98 -10.63
C LEU A 101 18.52 -10.41 -11.11
N HIS A 102 18.38 -10.80 -12.38
CA HIS A 102 17.15 -11.35 -12.93
C HIS A 102 16.72 -12.63 -12.20
N GLU A 103 17.65 -13.56 -11.97
CA GLU A 103 17.38 -14.79 -11.23
C GLU A 103 16.96 -14.49 -9.79
N LEU A 104 17.66 -13.60 -9.09
CA LEU A 104 17.30 -13.15 -7.74
C LEU A 104 15.90 -12.54 -7.72
N MET A 105 15.56 -11.70 -8.70
CA MET A 105 14.24 -11.08 -8.81
C MET A 105 13.13 -12.11 -9.04
N ALA A 106 13.40 -13.19 -9.79
CA ALA A 106 12.46 -14.30 -9.95
C ALA A 106 12.20 -15.00 -8.61
N ILE A 107 13.27 -15.25 -7.84
CA ILE A 107 13.16 -15.88 -6.51
C ILE A 107 12.38 -14.99 -5.54
N VAL A 108 12.70 -13.69 -5.48
CA VAL A 108 12.01 -12.71 -4.62
C VAL A 108 10.53 -12.64 -4.99
N THR A 109 10.22 -12.56 -6.28
CA THR A 109 8.83 -12.52 -6.77
C THR A 109 8.03 -13.72 -6.28
N HIS A 110 8.58 -14.93 -6.43
CA HIS A 110 7.93 -16.14 -5.95
C HIS A 110 7.75 -16.12 -4.43
N LYS A 111 8.78 -15.72 -3.67
CA LYS A 111 8.73 -15.67 -2.21
C LYS A 111 7.75 -14.63 -1.67
N VAL A 112 7.49 -13.53 -2.38
CA VAL A 112 6.51 -12.51 -1.98
C VAL A 112 5.08 -12.92 -2.35
N ARG A 113 4.86 -13.57 -3.51
CA ARG A 113 3.53 -14.07 -3.89
C ARG A 113 2.97 -15.08 -2.88
N ASN A 114 3.82 -15.90 -2.28
CA ASN A 114 3.40 -16.93 -1.32
C ASN A 114 2.67 -16.37 -0.07
N PRO A 115 3.24 -15.43 0.71
CA PRO A 115 2.53 -14.82 1.83
C PRO A 115 1.32 -14.00 1.37
N LEU A 116 1.35 -13.36 0.19
CA LEU A 116 0.18 -12.65 -0.36
C LEU A 116 -0.99 -13.59 -0.64
N ALA A 117 -0.73 -14.73 -1.29
CA ALA A 117 -1.74 -15.77 -1.50
C ALA A 117 -2.27 -16.33 -0.18
N GLY A 118 -1.39 -16.52 0.82
CA GLY A 118 -1.80 -16.93 2.16
C GLY A 118 -2.70 -15.92 2.87
N ILE A 119 -2.38 -14.62 2.76
CA ILE A 119 -3.20 -13.53 3.29
C ILE A 119 -4.56 -13.50 2.59
N SER A 120 -4.58 -13.60 1.26
CA SER A 120 -5.82 -13.64 0.47
C SER A 120 -6.71 -14.81 0.89
N ALA A 121 -6.16 -16.03 0.95
CA ALA A 121 -6.91 -17.21 1.34
C ALA A 121 -7.44 -17.11 2.78
N ALA A 122 -6.63 -16.60 3.72
CA ALA A 122 -7.08 -16.39 5.09
C ALA A 122 -8.19 -15.33 5.18
N ALA A 123 -8.08 -14.24 4.42
CA ALA A 123 -9.10 -13.20 4.35
C ALA A 123 -10.40 -13.71 3.73
N GLU A 124 -10.32 -14.56 2.70
CA GLU A 124 -11.48 -15.18 2.06
C GLU A 124 -12.23 -16.12 3.00
N VAL A 125 -11.51 -17.00 3.71
CA VAL A 125 -12.10 -17.85 4.75
C VAL A 125 -12.73 -17.03 5.88
N LEU A 126 -12.11 -15.91 6.27
CA LEU A 126 -12.67 -15.02 7.28
C LEU A 126 -13.95 -14.34 6.78
N LYS A 127 -13.97 -13.88 5.52
CA LYS A 127 -15.14 -13.26 4.88
C LYS A 127 -16.35 -14.18 4.90
N GLU A 128 -16.16 -15.47 4.57
CA GLU A 128 -17.24 -16.46 4.61
C GLU A 128 -17.81 -16.68 6.02
N ARG A 129 -17.00 -16.48 7.06
CA ARG A 129 -17.39 -16.70 8.48
C ARG A 129 -18.01 -15.47 9.12
N THR A 130 -17.65 -14.28 8.68
CA THR A 130 -18.26 -13.02 9.12
C THR A 130 -19.49 -12.76 8.27
N GLY A 131 -20.69 -12.84 8.85
CA GLY A 131 -21.94 -12.62 8.10
C GLY A 131 -22.01 -11.27 7.35
N ASN A 132 -23.04 -11.10 6.51
CA ASN A 132 -23.18 -10.00 5.54
C ASN A 132 -23.42 -8.61 6.16
N ASP A 133 -22.44 -8.08 6.87
CA ASP A 133 -22.38 -6.67 7.27
C ASP A 133 -21.65 -5.85 6.20
N SER A 134 -22.30 -4.78 5.74
CA SER A 134 -21.77 -3.82 4.78
C SER A 134 -20.41 -3.22 5.18
N ALA A 135 -20.11 -3.10 6.48
CA ALA A 135 -18.82 -2.61 6.94
C ALA A 135 -17.70 -3.66 6.77
N ASN A 136 -18.00 -4.93 7.09
CA ASN A 136 -17.07 -6.04 6.90
C ASN A 136 -16.75 -6.26 5.42
N GLU A 137 -17.76 -6.18 4.54
CA GLU A 137 -17.56 -6.31 3.09
C GLU A 137 -16.52 -5.31 2.56
N LYS A 138 -16.63 -4.04 2.99
CA LYS A 138 -15.67 -2.99 2.61
C LYS A 138 -14.25 -3.28 3.11
N PHE A 139 -14.09 -3.87 4.29
CA PHE A 139 -12.77 -4.25 4.80
C PHE A 139 -12.16 -5.43 4.04
N PHE A 140 -12.95 -6.44 3.69
CA PHE A 140 -12.45 -7.52 2.85
C PHE A 140 -12.09 -7.04 1.46
N GLU A 141 -12.92 -6.19 0.84
CA GLU A 141 -12.57 -5.52 -0.42
C GLU A 141 -11.25 -4.75 -0.32
N MET A 142 -11.01 -4.05 0.80
CA MET A 142 -9.75 -3.34 1.04
C MET A 142 -8.56 -4.31 1.09
N ILE A 143 -8.70 -5.42 1.82
CA ILE A 143 -7.64 -6.43 1.94
C ILE A 143 -7.32 -7.03 0.56
N PHE A 144 -8.34 -7.45 -0.20
CA PHE A 144 -8.13 -8.04 -1.51
C PHE A 144 -7.52 -7.05 -2.50
N LYS A 145 -8.02 -5.82 -2.55
CA LYS A 145 -7.45 -4.77 -3.41
C LYS A 145 -5.98 -4.50 -3.10
N GLU A 146 -5.59 -4.49 -1.83
CA GLU A 146 -4.20 -4.25 -1.45
C GLU A 146 -3.30 -5.45 -1.74
N VAL A 147 -3.80 -6.68 -1.56
CA VAL A 147 -3.08 -7.91 -1.98
C VAL A 147 -2.85 -7.89 -3.50
N ASP A 148 -3.88 -7.60 -4.29
CA ASP A 148 -3.79 -7.51 -5.75
C ASP A 148 -2.82 -6.40 -6.18
N ARG A 149 -2.86 -5.24 -5.50
CA ARG A 149 -1.93 -4.14 -5.74
C ARG A 149 -0.49 -4.56 -5.48
N LEU A 150 -0.22 -5.23 -4.35
CA LEU A 150 1.12 -5.74 -4.02
C LEU A 150 1.58 -6.79 -5.03
N GLU A 151 0.70 -7.70 -5.47
CA GLU A 151 1.04 -8.64 -6.52
C GLU A 151 1.44 -7.94 -7.83
N ASN A 152 0.71 -6.89 -8.20
CA ASN A 152 0.99 -6.13 -9.42
C ASN A 152 2.30 -5.34 -9.31
N LEU A 153 2.56 -4.70 -8.17
CA LEU A 153 3.85 -4.05 -7.91
C LEU A 153 5.04 -5.00 -8.06
N VAL A 154 4.92 -6.21 -7.50
CA VAL A 154 5.97 -7.24 -7.63
C VAL A 154 6.10 -7.71 -9.08
N LYS A 155 4.98 -7.88 -9.80
CA LYS A 155 4.98 -8.22 -11.23
C LYS A 155 5.68 -7.14 -12.06
N ASP A 156 5.42 -5.86 -11.79
CA ASP A 156 6.00 -4.75 -12.53
C ASP A 156 7.49 -4.56 -12.22
N LEU A 157 7.88 -4.70 -10.95
CA LEU A 157 9.29 -4.76 -10.56
C LEU A 157 10.01 -5.91 -11.28
N PHE A 158 9.43 -7.11 -11.33
CA PHE A 158 10.03 -8.23 -12.07
C PHE A 158 10.19 -7.94 -13.57
N LYS A 159 9.19 -7.29 -14.21
CA LYS A 159 9.27 -6.88 -15.62
C LYS A 159 10.42 -5.91 -15.87
N ALA A 160 10.66 -4.96 -14.96
CA ALA A 160 11.78 -4.02 -15.08
C ALA A 160 13.13 -4.74 -15.18
N PHE A 161 13.32 -5.85 -14.46
CA PHE A 161 14.52 -6.70 -14.52
C PHE A 161 14.44 -7.85 -15.53
N SER A 162 13.40 -7.89 -16.38
CA SER A 162 13.21 -8.95 -17.38
C SER A 162 13.24 -8.45 -18.83
N LYS A 163 13.22 -7.13 -19.05
CA LYS A 163 13.32 -6.56 -20.41
C LYS A 163 14.76 -6.68 -20.93
N LYS A 164 14.92 -7.52 -21.95
CA LYS A 164 16.10 -7.57 -22.83
C LYS A 164 16.09 -6.36 -23.77
#